data_AF-A0A931WV49-F1
#
_entry.id   AF-A0A931WV49-F1
#
_cell.length_a   1.000
_cell.length_b   1.000
_cell.length_c   1.000
_cell.angle_alpha   90.00
_cell.angle_beta   90.00
_cell.angle_gamma   90.00
#
_symmetry.space_group_name_H-M   'P 1'
#
loop_
_entity.id
_entity.type
_entity.pdbx_description
1 polymer ?
#
loop_
_entity_poly.entity_id
_entity_poly.type
_entity_poly.pdbx_seq_one_letter_code
_entity_poly.pdbx_strand_id
1 'polypeptide(L)'
;MNAYVMVLAWEPANEAISEAVASMWEQNLGLRVKRQLTEYRPTVRQKLVERATAGYTYIFSNPGVSDPVNYGCACCIGPSWVTVLHTEHPKVDELCGPLLKELDTNKWVPGLQKLGDFLYYNYWNAPIANGNALFAAGKRVKSYTPWPQSSLMQVIEYVTLNR
;
A
#
# COMPACT_ATOMS: atom_id res chain seq x y z
N MET A 1 16.33 14.87 -13.31
CA MET A 1 16.10 14.26 -11.98
C MET A 1 15.93 12.76 -12.22
N ASN A 2 16.70 11.91 -11.54
CA ASN A 2 16.62 10.45 -11.72
C ASN A 2 15.60 9.91 -10.72
N ALA A 3 14.48 9.36 -11.21
CA ALA A 3 13.50 8.67 -10.37
C ALA A 3 13.78 7.17 -10.40
N TYR A 4 13.61 6.48 -9.27
CA TYR A 4 13.79 5.02 -9.16
C TYR A 4 12.47 4.39 -8.78
N VAL A 5 12.07 3.28 -9.40
CA VAL A 5 10.91 2.48 -8.95
C VAL A 5 11.41 1.11 -8.50
N MET A 6 11.09 0.73 -7.26
CA MET A 6 11.34 -0.62 -6.73
C MET A 6 10.07 -1.46 -6.72
N VAL A 7 10.23 -2.67 -7.27
CA VAL A 7 9.19 -3.67 -7.44
C VAL A 7 9.22 -4.60 -6.23
N LEU A 8 8.20 -4.55 -5.38
CA LEU A 8 8.12 -5.43 -4.23
C LEU A 8 7.62 -6.82 -4.65
N ALA A 9 8.47 -7.83 -4.45
CA ALA A 9 8.31 -9.21 -4.91
C ALA A 9 7.09 -10.00 -4.39
N TRP A 10 6.22 -9.37 -3.57
CA TRP A 10 5.05 -10.04 -3.00
C TRP A 10 3.83 -10.08 -3.93
N GLU A 11 3.81 -9.27 -5.00
CA GLU A 11 2.79 -9.35 -6.04
C GLU A 11 3.44 -9.20 -7.43
N PRO A 12 3.28 -10.18 -8.34
CA PRO A 12 3.80 -10.09 -9.70
C PRO A 12 3.31 -8.85 -10.46
N ALA A 13 2.15 -8.32 -10.09
CA ALA A 13 1.59 -7.10 -10.67
C ALA A 13 2.43 -5.85 -10.37
N ASN A 14 3.16 -5.80 -9.24
CA ASN A 14 3.93 -4.61 -8.85
C ASN A 14 4.99 -4.24 -9.88
N GLU A 15 5.56 -5.22 -10.60
CA GLU A 15 6.53 -4.98 -11.67
C GLU A 15 5.89 -4.26 -12.84
N ALA A 16 4.79 -4.82 -13.34
CA ALA A 16 4.06 -4.26 -14.46
C ALA A 16 3.50 -2.87 -14.16
N ILE A 17 2.98 -2.66 -12.94
CA ILE A 17 2.50 -1.35 -12.49
C ILE A 17 3.66 -0.37 -12.40
N SER A 18 4.82 -0.79 -11.87
CA SER A 18 6.02 0.05 -11.78
C SER A 18 6.51 0.51 -13.14
N GLU A 19 6.51 -0.39 -14.12
CA GLU A 19 6.91 -0.08 -15.49
C GLU A 19 5.91 0.86 -16.17
N ALA A 20 4.60 0.65 -15.97
CA ALA A 20 3.57 1.53 -16.51
C ALA A 20 3.69 2.96 -15.95
N VAL A 21 3.92 3.10 -14.64
CA VAL A 21 4.12 4.41 -13.99
C VAL A 21 5.40 5.07 -14.49
N ALA A 22 6.50 4.32 -14.56
CA ALA A 22 7.78 4.82 -15.08
C ALA A 22 7.61 5.35 -16.51
N SER A 23 6.98 4.56 -17.38
CA SER A 23 6.69 4.94 -18.76
C SER A 23 5.82 6.20 -18.85
N MET A 24 4.78 6.30 -18.02
CA MET A 24 3.91 7.49 -17.97
C MET A 24 4.70 8.75 -17.58
N TRP A 25 5.62 8.64 -16.61
CA TRP A 25 6.47 9.76 -16.19
C TRP A 25 7.48 10.17 -17.26
N GLU A 26 8.09 9.21 -17.95
CA GLU A 26 9.03 9.49 -19.04
C GLU A 26 8.33 10.17 -20.22
N GLN A 27 7.14 9.70 -20.59
CA GLN A 27 6.37 10.23 -21.73
C GLN A 27 5.73 11.60 -21.45
N ASN A 28 5.14 11.78 -20.27
CA ASN A 28 4.29 12.94 -19.99
C ASN A 28 5.00 14.03 -19.19
N LEU A 29 6.05 13.69 -18.43
CA LEU A 29 6.74 14.63 -17.53
C LEU A 29 8.19 14.89 -17.94
N GLY A 30 8.69 14.21 -18.98
CA GLY A 30 10.09 14.35 -19.44
C GLY A 30 11.13 13.87 -18.41
N LEU A 31 10.71 13.03 -17.45
CA LEU A 31 11.60 12.43 -16.46
C LEU A 31 12.44 11.32 -17.11
N ARG A 32 13.55 10.95 -16.46
CA ARG A 32 14.29 9.73 -16.76
C ARG A 32 14.20 8.80 -15.56
N VAL A 33 13.65 7.60 -15.75
CA VAL A 33 13.36 6.69 -14.65
C VAL A 33 14.30 5.48 -14.73
N LYS A 34 15.09 5.27 -13.69
CA LYS A 34 15.91 4.07 -13.54
C LYS A 34 15.10 2.98 -12.84
N ARG A 35 14.78 1.90 -13.57
CA ARG A 35 14.16 0.72 -12.96
C ARG A 35 15.19 -0.04 -12.12
N GLN A 36 14.82 -0.45 -10.91
CA GLN A 36 15.66 -1.29 -10.07
C GLN A 36 14.81 -2.28 -9.29
N LEU A 37 14.91 -3.56 -9.63
CA LEU A 37 14.31 -4.62 -8.83
C LEU A 37 15.06 -4.74 -7.50
N THR A 38 14.34 -4.77 -6.38
CA THR A 38 14.92 -4.91 -5.04
C THR A 38 13.97 -5.65 -4.11
N GLU A 39 14.53 -6.19 -3.04
CA GLU A 39 13.76 -6.77 -1.96
C GLU A 39 13.30 -5.70 -0.96
N TYR A 40 12.09 -5.86 -0.41
CA TYR A 40 11.61 -4.96 0.65
C TYR A 40 12.57 -4.94 1.85
N ARG A 41 13.04 -6.12 2.27
CA ARG A 41 14.05 -6.29 3.31
C ARG A 41 15.22 -7.06 2.70
N PRO A 42 16.47 -6.59 2.85
CA PRO A 42 16.88 -5.42 3.62
C PRO A 42 16.74 -4.08 2.87
N THR A 43 16.68 -4.07 1.53
CA THR A 43 17.01 -2.88 0.73
C THR A 43 16.07 -1.70 0.92
N VAL A 44 14.78 -1.85 0.63
CA VAL A 44 13.82 -0.72 0.72
C VAL A 44 13.69 -0.24 2.16
N ARG A 45 13.54 -1.18 3.10
CA ARG A 45 13.39 -0.89 4.52
C ARG A 45 14.61 -0.17 5.09
N GLN A 46 15.82 -0.58 4.72
CA GLN A 46 17.04 0.09 5.17
C GLN A 46 17.09 1.53 4.68
N LYS A 47 16.78 1.79 3.41
CA LYS A 47 16.72 3.16 2.87
C LYS A 47 15.70 4.04 3.58
N LEU A 48 14.53 3.49 3.93
CA LEU A 48 13.51 4.19 4.72
C LEU A 48 14.06 4.58 6.09
N VAL A 49 14.63 3.62 6.83
CA VAL A 49 15.20 3.83 8.18
C VAL A 49 16.37 4.82 8.16
N GLU A 50 17.23 4.74 7.15
CA GLU A 50 18.40 5.61 6.97
C GLU A 50 18.05 6.98 6.36
N ARG A 51 16.78 7.22 6.02
CA ARG A 51 16.33 8.43 5.30
C ARG A 51 17.06 8.67 3.98
N ALA A 52 17.49 7.60 3.33
CA ALA A 52 18.22 7.61 2.06
C ALA A 52 17.28 7.41 0.85
N THR A 53 16.17 8.16 0.83
CA THR A 53 15.06 8.03 -0.14
C THR A 53 14.93 9.21 -1.12
N ALA A 54 15.90 10.13 -1.15
CA ALA A 54 15.88 11.23 -2.12
C ALA A 54 15.92 10.71 -3.57
N GLY A 55 14.98 11.17 -4.40
CA GLY A 55 14.83 10.73 -5.80
C GLY A 55 14.31 9.30 -5.96
N TYR A 56 13.92 8.65 -4.87
CA TYR A 56 13.50 7.27 -4.84
C TYR A 56 11.98 7.17 -4.65
N THR A 57 11.32 6.36 -5.49
CA THR A 57 9.93 5.97 -5.33
C THR A 57 9.82 4.45 -5.30
N TYR A 58 8.71 3.94 -4.79
CA TYR A 58 8.41 2.52 -4.84
C TYR A 58 6.92 2.31 -4.82
N ILE A 59 6.50 1.18 -5.38
CA ILE A 59 5.11 0.78 -5.34
C ILE A 59 4.94 -0.22 -4.21
N PHE A 60 3.94 0.05 -3.39
CA PHE A 60 3.53 -0.82 -2.29
C PHE A 60 2.08 -1.21 -2.51
N SER A 61 1.82 -2.51 -2.62
CA SER A 61 0.49 -3.07 -2.51
C SER A 61 0.24 -3.47 -1.06
N ASN A 62 -0.95 -3.17 -0.54
CA ASN A 62 -1.38 -3.62 0.77
C ASN A 62 -2.65 -4.45 0.63
N PRO A 63 -2.88 -5.47 1.49
CA PRO A 63 -4.17 -6.11 1.58
C PRO A 63 -5.26 -5.07 1.90
N GLY A 64 -6.49 -5.33 1.44
CA GLY A 64 -7.65 -4.63 1.98
C GLY A 64 -7.63 -4.71 3.52
N VAL A 65 -7.67 -3.57 4.19
CA VAL A 65 -7.69 -3.50 5.65
C VAL A 65 -9.13 -3.25 6.07
N SER A 66 -9.65 -4.09 6.97
CA SER A 66 -11.00 -3.94 7.54
C SER A 66 -11.09 -2.78 8.53
N ASP A 67 -9.96 -2.37 9.10
CA ASP A 67 -9.83 -1.24 10.01
C ASP A 67 -9.14 -0.06 9.30
N PRO A 68 -9.90 0.98 8.92
CA PRO A 68 -9.35 2.10 8.18
C PRO A 68 -8.46 3.01 9.06
N VAL A 69 -8.65 3.03 10.39
CA VAL A 69 -7.78 3.78 11.31
C VAL A 69 -6.44 3.11 11.46
N ASN A 70 -6.41 1.78 11.63
CA ASN A 70 -5.16 1.04 11.67
C ASN A 70 -4.36 1.22 10.36
N TYR A 71 -5.05 1.17 9.20
CA TYR A 71 -4.41 1.41 7.91
C TYR A 71 -3.82 2.82 7.79
N GLY A 72 -4.65 3.84 8.04
CA GLY A 72 -4.27 5.25 7.88
C GLY A 72 -3.23 5.72 8.90
N CYS A 73 -3.26 5.18 10.12
CA CYS A 73 -2.54 5.76 11.25
C CYS A 73 -1.58 4.83 12.00
N ALA A 74 -1.58 3.51 11.77
CA ALA A 74 -0.66 2.60 12.47
C ALA A 74 0.17 1.69 11.55
N CYS A 75 -0.26 1.46 10.30
CA CYS A 75 0.50 0.63 9.36
C CYS A 75 1.31 1.43 8.36
N CYS A 76 0.63 2.20 7.51
CA CYS A 76 1.11 2.34 6.14
C CYS A 76 1.17 3.81 5.68
N ILE A 77 0.41 4.71 6.30
CA ILE A 77 0.39 6.15 6.02
C ILE A 77 0.81 6.96 7.27
N GLY A 78 1.03 6.24 8.37
CA GLY A 78 0.93 6.78 9.72
C GLY A 78 2.03 7.74 10.16
N PRO A 79 2.00 8.08 11.45
CA PRO A 79 2.92 9.00 12.12
C PRO A 79 4.40 8.71 11.88
N SER A 80 5.23 9.67 12.28
CA SER A 80 6.70 9.61 12.22
C SER A 80 7.34 8.31 12.73
N TRP A 81 6.68 7.58 13.65
CA TRP A 81 7.14 6.31 14.20
C TRP A 81 6.79 5.06 13.38
N VAL A 82 5.99 5.18 12.32
CA VAL A 82 5.63 4.08 11.42
C VAL A 82 6.73 3.86 10.36
N THR A 83 7.13 2.60 10.17
CA THR A 83 8.33 2.25 9.37
C THR A 83 8.13 2.29 7.86
N VAL A 84 6.89 2.12 7.37
CA VAL A 84 6.63 1.96 5.92
C VAL A 84 6.68 3.31 5.22
N LEU A 85 6.10 4.34 5.83
CA LEU A 85 5.93 5.64 5.20
C LEU A 85 6.30 6.67 6.24
N HIS A 86 7.58 7.08 6.25
CA HIS A 86 8.07 8.13 7.13
C HIS A 86 7.53 9.49 6.67
N THR A 87 6.24 9.71 6.87
CA THR A 87 5.69 11.06 6.88
C THR A 87 6.00 11.65 8.24
N GLU A 88 7.25 12.10 8.40
CA GLU A 88 7.72 12.83 9.58
C GLU A 88 7.16 14.24 9.59
N HIS A 89 5.83 14.34 9.65
CA HIS A 89 5.15 15.62 9.55
C HIS A 89 4.18 15.78 10.74
N PRO A 90 4.32 16.87 11.52
CA PRO A 90 3.52 17.07 12.73
C PRO A 90 2.01 16.97 12.50
N LYS A 91 1.53 17.38 11.32
CA LYS A 91 0.10 17.29 10.98
C LYS A 91 -0.43 15.85 10.91
N VAL A 92 0.39 14.88 10.51
CA VAL A 92 0.00 13.46 10.53
C VAL A 92 -0.12 13.00 11.96
N ASP A 93 0.88 13.32 12.79
CA ASP A 93 0.89 12.95 14.20
C ASP A 93 -0.33 13.54 14.93
N GLU A 94 -0.67 14.80 14.64
CA GLU A 94 -1.85 15.51 15.16
C GLU A 94 -3.17 14.81 14.75
N LEU A 95 -3.29 14.40 13.49
CA LEU A 95 -4.51 13.78 12.98
C LEU A 95 -4.66 12.32 13.43
N CYS A 96 -3.56 11.57 13.51
CA CYS A 96 -3.57 10.15 13.81
C CYS A 96 -3.58 9.83 15.31
N GLY A 97 -2.92 10.63 16.14
CA GLY A 97 -2.85 10.40 17.59
C GLY A 97 -4.24 10.24 18.26
N PRO A 98 -5.21 11.13 17.98
CA PRO A 98 -6.58 11.00 18.49
C PRO A 98 -7.33 9.82 17.89
N LEU A 99 -7.21 9.58 16.58
CA LEU A 99 -7.91 8.50 15.89
C LEU A 99 -7.54 7.12 16.44
N LEU A 100 -6.26 6.89 16.74
CA LEU A 100 -5.79 5.63 17.31
C LEU A 100 -6.33 5.33 18.73
N LYS A 101 -6.87 6.34 19.41
CA LYS A 101 -7.46 6.22 20.75
C LYS A 101 -8.99 6.28 20.71
N GLU A 102 -9.58 6.53 19.55
CA GLU A 102 -11.02 6.68 19.38
C GLU A 102 -11.67 5.31 19.19
N LEU A 103 -12.63 4.98 20.05
CA LEU A 103 -13.37 3.71 19.99
C LEU A 103 -14.72 3.86 19.28
N ASP A 104 -15.22 5.09 19.14
CA ASP A 104 -16.44 5.38 18.38
C ASP A 104 -16.12 5.45 16.88
N THR A 105 -16.49 4.40 16.17
CA THR A 105 -16.24 4.26 14.73
C THR A 105 -16.94 5.33 13.89
N ASN A 106 -17.99 5.98 14.40
CA ASN A 106 -18.65 7.08 13.69
C ASN A 106 -17.76 8.33 13.59
N LYS A 107 -16.80 8.47 14.51
CA LYS A 107 -15.84 9.59 14.51
C LYS A 107 -14.61 9.32 13.66
N TRP A 108 -14.40 8.09 13.23
CA TRP A 108 -13.24 7.73 12.40
C TRP A 108 -13.32 8.38 11.03
N VAL A 109 -14.50 8.34 10.39
CA VAL A 109 -14.68 8.82 9.00
C VAL A 109 -14.27 10.29 8.84
N PRO A 110 -14.76 11.25 9.65
CA PRO A 110 -14.35 12.65 9.50
C PRO A 110 -12.86 12.89 9.76
N GLY A 111 -12.24 12.16 10.69
CA GLY A 111 -10.81 12.31 10.95
C GLY A 111 -9.95 11.72 9.83
N LEU A 112 -10.34 10.57 9.30
CA LEU A 112 -9.67 9.94 8.16
C LEU A 112 -9.82 10.74 6.87
N GLN A 113 -10.96 11.41 6.66
CA GLN A 113 -11.14 12.35 5.54
C GLN A 113 -10.14 13.50 5.64
N LYS A 114 -9.98 14.12 6.81
CA LYS A 114 -8.98 15.19 7.02
C LYS A 114 -7.55 14.71 6.77
N LEU A 115 -7.24 13.50 7.20
CA LEU A 115 -5.96 12.87 6.89
C LEU A 115 -5.81 12.68 5.37
N GLY A 116 -6.78 12.06 4.72
CA GLY A 116 -6.79 11.84 3.27
C GLY A 116 -6.61 13.13 2.45
N ASP A 117 -7.37 14.17 2.77
CA ASP A 117 -7.26 15.49 2.14
C ASP A 117 -5.85 16.06 2.28
N PHE A 118 -5.30 16.01 3.50
CA PHE A 118 -3.97 16.52 3.76
C PHE A 118 -2.90 15.75 2.96
N LEU A 119 -2.98 14.42 2.89
CA LEU A 119 -2.06 13.60 2.09
C LEU A 119 -2.16 13.92 0.59
N TYR A 120 -3.40 14.08 0.10
CA TYR A 120 -3.70 14.35 -1.30
C TYR A 120 -3.15 15.71 -1.73
N TYR A 121 -3.46 16.78 -0.98
CA TYR A 121 -3.02 18.13 -1.32
C TYR A 121 -1.51 18.36 -1.15
N ASN A 122 -0.81 17.49 -0.41
CA ASN A 122 0.64 17.55 -0.25
C ASN A 122 1.40 16.51 -1.10
N TYR A 123 0.70 15.79 -1.99
CA TYR A 123 1.29 14.84 -2.95
C TYR A 123 2.20 13.77 -2.32
N TRP A 124 1.90 13.31 -1.11
CA TRP A 124 2.74 12.30 -0.46
C TRP A 124 2.55 10.91 -1.04
N ASN A 125 1.32 10.57 -1.40
CA ASN A 125 0.95 9.28 -1.95
C ASN A 125 0.07 9.48 -3.18
N ALA A 126 0.31 8.70 -4.22
CA ALA A 126 -0.58 8.61 -5.36
C ALA A 126 -1.24 7.22 -5.36
N PRO A 127 -2.56 7.10 -5.13
CA PRO A 127 -3.26 5.85 -5.35
C PRO A 127 -3.21 5.52 -6.85
N ILE A 128 -2.68 4.35 -7.20
CA ILE A 128 -2.48 3.95 -8.61
C ILE A 128 -3.64 3.10 -9.09
N ALA A 129 -3.97 2.04 -8.35
CA ALA A 129 -5.03 1.11 -8.68
C ALA A 129 -5.56 0.43 -7.41
N ASN A 130 -6.80 -0.05 -7.46
CA ASN A 130 -7.33 -1.01 -6.52
C ASN A 130 -7.54 -2.35 -7.24
N GLY A 131 -6.95 -3.42 -6.71
CA GLY A 131 -7.05 -4.77 -7.26
C GLY A 131 -8.13 -5.57 -6.56
N ASN A 132 -8.98 -6.24 -7.33
CA ASN A 132 -9.90 -7.24 -6.78
C ASN A 132 -9.22 -8.62 -6.79
N ALA A 133 -9.38 -9.36 -5.70
CA ALA A 133 -9.02 -10.77 -5.69
C ALA A 133 -10.09 -11.56 -6.46
N LEU A 134 -9.67 -12.27 -7.51
CA LEU A 134 -10.55 -13.11 -8.31
C LEU A 134 -10.39 -14.57 -7.87
N PHE A 135 -11.52 -15.25 -7.66
CA PHE A 135 -11.56 -16.66 -7.24
C PHE A 135 -12.34 -17.49 -8.25
N ALA A 136 -11.76 -18.62 -8.65
CA ALA A 136 -12.49 -19.64 -9.41
C ALA A 136 -13.09 -20.65 -8.42
N ALA A 137 -14.42 -20.82 -8.46
CA ALA A 137 -15.13 -21.80 -7.64
C ALA A 137 -15.48 -23.04 -8.47
N GLY A 138 -15.20 -24.23 -7.93
CA GLY A 138 -15.61 -25.48 -8.57
C GLY A 138 -17.13 -25.69 -8.51
N LYS A 139 -17.67 -26.53 -9.39
CA LYS A 139 -19.13 -26.79 -9.51
C LYS A 139 -19.84 -27.25 -8.21
N ARG A 140 -19.09 -27.66 -7.20
CA ARG A 140 -19.60 -28.15 -5.90
C ARG A 140 -19.73 -27.06 -4.83
N VAL A 141 -19.16 -25.88 -5.06
CA VAL A 141 -19.27 -24.74 -4.14
C VAL A 141 -20.67 -24.13 -4.29
N LYS A 142 -21.51 -24.30 -3.27
CA LYS A 142 -22.91 -23.83 -3.30
C LYS A 142 -23.05 -22.33 -3.02
N SER A 143 -22.10 -21.74 -2.30
CA SER A 143 -22.07 -20.31 -1.97
C SER A 143 -20.63 -19.88 -1.69
N TYR A 144 -20.27 -18.69 -2.17
CA TYR A 144 -18.98 -18.07 -1.91
C TYR A 144 -19.19 -16.59 -1.60
N THR A 145 -18.57 -16.12 -0.52
CA THR A 145 -18.53 -14.70 -0.16
C THR A 145 -17.07 -14.27 -0.15
N PRO A 146 -16.64 -13.38 -1.07
CA PRO A 146 -15.28 -12.87 -1.03
C PRO A 146 -15.05 -12.07 0.25
N TRP A 147 -13.97 -12.39 0.96
CA TRP A 147 -13.52 -11.59 2.10
C TRP A 147 -12.53 -10.54 1.59
N PRO A 148 -12.59 -9.29 2.08
CA PRO A 148 -11.65 -8.24 1.72
C PRO A 148 -10.29 -8.45 2.41
N GLN A 149 -9.59 -9.57 2.16
CA GLN A 149 -8.20 -9.79 2.56
C GLN A 149 -7.49 -10.73 1.58
N SER A 150 -6.21 -10.44 1.27
CA SER A 150 -5.35 -11.32 0.48
C SER A 150 -4.90 -12.58 1.24
N SER A 151 -5.18 -12.67 2.54
CA SER A 151 -4.87 -13.82 3.40
C SER A 151 -5.99 -14.86 3.41
N LEU A 152 -6.47 -15.28 2.23
CA LEU A 152 -7.43 -16.38 2.12
C LEU A 152 -6.76 -17.77 2.17
N MET A 153 -5.44 -17.85 2.33
CA MET A 153 -4.72 -19.13 2.47
C MET A 153 -5.16 -19.97 3.68
N GLN A 154 -5.89 -19.40 4.63
CA GLN A 154 -6.44 -20.13 5.78
C GLN A 154 -7.88 -20.65 5.58
N VAL A 155 -8.54 -20.33 4.45
CA VAL A 155 -9.98 -20.58 4.25
C VAL A 155 -10.27 -21.35 2.96
N ILE A 156 -9.26 -21.75 2.21
CA ILE A 156 -9.40 -22.53 0.98
C ILE A 156 -9.06 -23.98 1.30
N GLU A 157 -10.06 -24.86 1.25
CA GLU A 157 -9.85 -26.30 1.22
C GLU A 157 -9.03 -26.62 -0.04
N TYR A 158 -7.85 -27.22 0.12
CA TYR A 158 -7.02 -27.64 -1.01
C TYR A 158 -7.84 -28.60 -1.87
N VAL A 159 -7.92 -28.32 -3.18
CA VAL A 159 -8.34 -29.33 -4.15
C VAL A 159 -7.22 -30.37 -4.20
N THR A 160 -7.32 -31.39 -3.36
CA THR A 160 -6.50 -32.60 -3.52
C THR A 160 -6.96 -33.27 -4.81
N LEU A 161 -6.12 -33.17 -5.84
CA LEU A 161 -6.23 -34.06 -6.98
C LEU A 161 -5.94 -35.46 -6.45
N ASN A 162 -7.01 -36.24 -6.18
CA ASN A 162 -6.87 -37.67 -5.99
C ASN A 162 -6.24 -38.23 -7.27
N ARG A 163 -4.95 -38.53 -7.21
CA ARG A 163 -4.24 -39.34 -8.19
C ARG A 163 -4.33 -40.80 -7.79
#